data_AF-F2NM17-F1
#
_entry.id   AF-F2NM17-F1
#
_cell.length_a   1.000
_cell.length_b   1.000
_cell.length_c   1.000
_cell.angle_alpha   90.00
_cell.angle_beta   90.00
_cell.angle_gamma   90.00
#
_symmetry.space_group_name_H-M   'P 1'
#
loop_
_entity.id
_entity.type
_entity.pdbx_description
1 polymer ?
#
loop_
_entity_poly.entity_id
_entity_poly.type
_entity_poly.pdbx_seq_one_letter_code
_entity_poly.pdbx_strand_id
1 'polypeptide(L)'
;MHFTQAAPGTVGACGIELRPWAHVALSPDLLERYPCGTRVRVILDEPVADRRAFEAVVGDTMSSRWEKTVGVYVGPDEPAVAYGVTTGRLEPQTP
;
A
#
# COMPACT_ATOMS: atom_id res chain seq x y z
N MET A 1 -8.47 3.33 -0.60
CA MET A 1 -7.44 2.29 -0.54
C MET A 1 -7.87 1.14 -1.43
N HIS A 2 -6.96 0.62 -2.24
CA HIS A 2 -7.17 -0.51 -3.14
C HIS A 2 -6.19 -1.63 -2.79
N PHE A 3 -6.52 -2.86 -3.14
CA PHE A 3 -5.65 -4.02 -2.94
C PHE A 3 -5.09 -4.48 -4.28
N THR A 4 -3.80 -4.77 -4.31
CA THR A 4 -3.09 -5.18 -5.52
C THR A 4 -2.34 -6.48 -5.31
N GLN A 5 -2.27 -7.27 -6.36
CA GLN A 5 -1.53 -8.52 -6.44
C GLN A 5 -0.58 -8.45 -7.63
N ALA A 6 0.58 -9.06 -7.48
CA ALA A 6 1.62 -9.18 -8.49
C ALA A 6 2.41 -10.46 -8.22
N ALA A 7 3.24 -10.87 -9.18
CA ALA A 7 4.04 -12.09 -9.04
C ALA A 7 5.05 -11.99 -7.87
N PRO A 8 5.48 -13.12 -7.27
CA PRO A 8 6.57 -13.12 -6.30
C PRO A 8 7.83 -12.43 -6.85
N GLY A 9 8.56 -11.73 -6.00
CA GLY A 9 9.79 -11.02 -6.38
C GLY A 9 9.56 -9.76 -7.23
N THR A 10 8.32 -9.30 -7.38
CA THR A 10 8.03 -8.03 -8.06
C THR A 10 8.75 -6.88 -7.36
N VAL A 11 9.52 -6.12 -8.12
CA VAL A 11 10.19 -4.90 -7.67
C VAL A 11 9.31 -3.72 -8.04
N GLY A 12 8.89 -2.93 -7.04
CA GLY A 12 8.09 -1.73 -7.28
C GLY A 12 8.92 -0.62 -7.92
N ALA A 13 8.26 0.44 -8.39
CA ALA A 13 8.90 1.58 -9.02
C ALA A 13 9.87 2.34 -8.10
N CYS A 14 9.80 2.13 -6.78
CA CYS A 14 10.79 2.63 -5.82
C CYS A 14 12.09 1.79 -5.75
N GLY A 15 12.22 0.71 -6.55
CA GLY A 15 13.38 -0.20 -6.52
C GLY A 15 13.39 -1.17 -5.34
N ILE A 16 12.24 -1.38 -4.68
CA ILE A 16 12.09 -2.24 -3.50
C ILE A 16 11.34 -3.51 -3.90
N GLU A 17 11.84 -4.68 -3.49
CA GLU A 17 11.10 -5.94 -3.64
C GLU A 17 9.86 -5.95 -2.73
N LEU A 18 8.69 -6.12 -3.35
CA LEU A 18 7.42 -6.02 -2.66
C LEU A 18 7.11 -7.28 -1.86
N ARG A 19 6.60 -7.07 -0.65
CA ARG A 19 6.22 -8.11 0.32
C ARG A 19 4.78 -7.91 0.77
N PRO A 20 3.94 -8.96 0.76
CA PRO A 20 2.53 -8.87 1.12
C PRO A 20 2.32 -8.19 2.47
N TRP A 21 1.36 -7.28 2.53
CA TRP A 21 0.97 -6.50 3.73
C TRP A 21 2.08 -5.66 4.38
N ALA A 22 3.27 -5.62 3.79
CA ALA A 22 4.42 -4.87 4.29
C ALA A 22 4.82 -3.73 3.35
N HIS A 23 4.22 -3.64 2.16
CA HIS A 23 4.50 -2.59 1.20
C HIS A 23 3.23 -2.00 0.59
N VAL A 24 3.29 -0.72 0.27
CA VAL A 24 2.22 0.03 -0.38
C VAL A 24 2.72 0.81 -1.58
N ALA A 25 1.84 0.97 -2.57
CA ALA A 25 1.95 1.95 -3.64
C ALA A 25 1.18 3.22 -3.26
N LEU A 26 1.71 4.40 -3.55
CA LEU A 26 1.02 5.66 -3.29
C LEU A 26 0.70 6.42 -4.58
N SER A 27 -0.42 7.16 -4.59
CA SER A 27 -0.67 8.18 -5.61
C SER A 27 0.37 9.31 -5.52
N PRO A 28 0.66 10.03 -6.63
CA PRO A 28 1.71 11.03 -6.65
C PRO A 28 1.60 12.12 -5.56
N ASP A 29 0.38 12.59 -5.27
CA ASP A 29 0.11 13.59 -4.22
C ASP A 29 0.46 13.10 -2.80
N LEU A 30 0.30 11.80 -2.54
CA LEU A 30 0.70 11.19 -1.28
C LEU A 30 2.20 10.90 -1.25
N LEU A 31 2.79 10.56 -2.40
CA LEU A 31 4.23 10.29 -2.52
C LEU A 31 5.07 11.55 -2.24
N GLU A 32 4.57 12.74 -2.58
CA GLU A 32 5.20 14.02 -2.21
C GLU A 32 5.33 14.18 -0.69
N ARG A 33 4.41 13.60 0.10
CA ARG A 33 4.41 13.67 1.57
C ARG A 33 5.11 12.48 2.21
N TYR A 34 5.02 11.31 1.59
CA TYR A 34 5.56 10.04 2.06
C TYR A 34 6.40 9.42 0.93
N PRO A 35 7.64 9.86 0.73
CA PRO A 35 8.48 9.40 -0.37
C PRO A 35 8.81 7.90 -0.27
N CYS A 36 9.28 7.32 -1.37
CA CYS A 36 9.78 5.94 -1.41
C CYS A 36 10.67 5.60 -0.21
N GLY A 37 10.45 4.42 0.39
CA GLY A 37 11.17 3.95 1.58
C GLY A 37 10.63 4.47 2.91
N THR A 38 9.67 5.40 2.91
CA THR A 38 9.03 5.88 4.15
C THR A 38 8.24 4.76 4.82
N ARG A 39 8.41 4.60 6.13
CA ARG A 39 7.56 3.73 6.96
C ARG A 39 6.29 4.46 7.34
N VAL A 40 5.16 3.81 7.08
CA VAL A 40 3.83 4.34 7.35
C VAL A 40 3.00 3.30 8.09
N ARG A 41 2.13 3.77 8.97
CA ARG A 41 1.05 2.96 9.52
C ARG A 41 -0.18 3.19 8.66
N VAL A 42 -0.69 2.10 8.08
CA VAL A 42 -1.96 2.10 7.35
C VAL A 42 -3.05 1.77 8.34
N ILE A 43 -4.07 2.62 8.42
CA ILE A 43 -5.25 2.43 9.27
C ILE A 43 -6.45 2.32 8.35
N LEU A 44 -7.15 1.19 8.41
CA LEU A 44 -8.37 0.93 7.65
C LEU A 44 -9.58 1.32 8.50
N ASP A 45 -10.55 2.03 7.90
CA ASP A 45 -11.78 2.39 8.61
C ASP A 45 -12.62 1.12 8.90
N GLU A 46 -12.60 0.16 7.98
CA GLU A 46 -13.20 -1.17 8.13
C GLU A 46 -12.14 -2.28 8.09
N PRO A 47 -12.27 -3.36 8.89
CA PRO A 47 -11.32 -4.46 8.85
C PRO A 47 -11.30 -5.15 7.49
N VAL A 48 -10.10 -5.45 6.98
CA VAL A 48 -9.90 -6.28 5.79
C VAL A 48 -8.92 -7.39 6.14
N ALA A 49 -9.28 -8.64 5.82
CA ALA A 49 -8.51 -9.82 6.21
C ALA A 49 -8.12 -9.79 7.70
N ASP A 50 -9.10 -9.51 8.56
CA ASP A 50 -8.98 -9.37 10.02
C ASP A 50 -8.01 -8.28 10.52
N ARG A 51 -7.57 -7.38 9.63
CA ARG A 51 -6.66 -6.27 9.97
C ARG A 51 -7.42 -4.95 9.99
N ARG A 52 -7.30 -4.18 11.08
CA ARG A 52 -7.72 -2.77 11.14
C ARG A 52 -6.57 -1.79 10.91
N ALA A 53 -5.35 -2.22 11.16
CA ALA A 53 -4.15 -1.43 10.90
C ALA A 53 -2.96 -2.36 10.71
N PHE A 54 -1.96 -1.89 9.97
CA PHE A 54 -0.68 -2.58 9.77
C PHE A 54 0.41 -1.58 9.41
N GLU A 55 1.66 -2.00 9.62
CA GLU A 55 2.84 -1.23 9.24
C GLU A 55 3.26 -1.59 7.81
N ALA A 56 3.65 -0.59 7.04
CA ALA A 56 4.11 -0.79 5.68
C ALA A 56 5.22 0.20 5.30
N VAL A 57 5.95 -0.13 4.24
CA VAL A 57 6.91 0.75 3.59
C VAL A 57 6.34 1.20 2.24
N VAL A 58 6.54 2.46 1.89
CA VAL A 58 6.25 2.96 0.54
C VAL A 58 7.24 2.31 -0.45
N GLY A 59 6.77 1.29 -1.15
CA GLY A 59 7.60 0.45 -2.03
C GLY A 59 7.33 0.66 -3.51
N ASP A 60 6.28 1.40 -3.87
CA ASP A 60 5.86 1.60 -5.24
C ASP A 60 5.10 2.93 -5.42
N THR A 61 4.80 3.30 -6.66
CA THR A 61 4.00 4.48 -7.01
C THR A 61 2.93 4.16 -8.05
N MET A 62 1.85 4.93 -8.06
CA MET A 62 0.78 4.82 -9.03
C MET A 62 0.90 5.86 -10.14
N SER A 63 0.20 5.61 -11.26
CA SER A 63 0.09 6.61 -12.32
C SER A 63 -0.70 7.86 -11.87
N SER A 64 -0.50 8.97 -12.57
CA SER A 64 -1.07 10.29 -12.26
C SER A 64 -2.60 10.40 -12.33
N ARG A 65 -3.30 9.35 -12.74
CA ARG A 65 -4.77 9.29 -12.71
C ARG A 65 -5.35 9.08 -11.31
N TRP A 66 -4.51 8.67 -10.35
CA TRP A 66 -4.92 8.39 -8.98
C TRP A 66 -4.63 9.60 -8.09
N GLU A 67 -5.54 9.88 -7.16
CA GLU A 67 -5.41 10.95 -6.15
C GLU A 67 -5.76 10.37 -4.77
N LYS A 68 -5.04 10.78 -3.71
CA LYS A 68 -5.30 10.37 -2.31
C LYS A 68 -5.48 8.85 -2.13
N THR A 69 -4.74 8.06 -2.89
CA THR A 69 -4.94 6.62 -3.01
C THR A 69 -3.73 5.84 -2.53
N VAL A 70 -4.01 4.83 -1.69
CA VAL A 70 -3.04 3.83 -1.23
C VAL A 70 -3.38 2.48 -1.85
N GLY A 71 -2.40 1.82 -2.43
CA GLY A 71 -2.47 0.48 -2.98
C GLY A 71 -1.74 -0.48 -2.05
N VAL A 72 -2.47 -1.36 -1.38
CA VAL A 72 -1.91 -2.35 -0.47
C VAL A 72 -1.53 -3.58 -1.28
N TYR A 73 -0.24 -3.93 -1.28
CA TYR A 73 0.21 -5.15 -1.93
C TYR A 73 -0.13 -6.35 -1.05
N VAL A 74 -1.03 -7.23 -1.51
CA VAL A 74 -1.50 -8.42 -0.78
C VAL A 74 -0.86 -9.72 -1.24
N GLY A 75 -0.02 -9.66 -2.27
CA GLY A 75 0.67 -10.84 -2.81
C GLY A 75 -0.12 -11.63 -3.85
N PRO A 76 0.53 -12.63 -4.49
CA PRO A 76 -0.04 -13.41 -5.59
C PRO A 76 -1.05 -14.48 -5.15
N ASP A 77 -0.97 -14.92 -3.90
CA ASP A 77 -1.81 -16.01 -3.37
C ASP A 77 -3.10 -15.49 -2.73
N GLU A 78 -3.30 -14.16 -2.68
CA GLU A 78 -4.48 -13.53 -2.09
C GLU A 78 -5.42 -12.98 -3.19
N PRO A 79 -6.74 -13.19 -3.07
CA PRO A 79 -7.71 -12.69 -4.05
C PRO A 79 -7.93 -11.17 -3.88
N ALA A 80 -7.01 -10.34 -4.37
CA ALA A 80 -7.05 -8.88 -4.19
C ALA A 80 -8.41 -8.23 -4.51
N VAL A 81 -9.11 -8.72 -5.53
CA VAL A 81 -10.44 -8.23 -5.93
C VAL A 81 -11.50 -8.52 -4.87
N ALA A 82 -11.38 -9.63 -4.13
CA ALA A 82 -12.33 -9.99 -3.07
C ALA A 82 -12.27 -9.03 -1.86
N TYR A 83 -11.17 -8.30 -1.69
CA TYR A 83 -11.05 -7.26 -0.66
C TYR A 83 -11.70 -5.93 -1.05
N GLY A 84 -12.06 -5.76 -2.33
CA GLY A 84 -12.77 -4.58 -2.80
C GLY A 84 -11.98 -3.27 -2.65
N VAL A 85 -12.69 -2.22 -2.22
CA VAL A 85 -12.13 -0.88 -1.98
C VAL A 85 -12.57 -0.45 -0.59
N THR A 86 -11.65 0.11 0.19
CA THR A 86 -11.93 0.64 1.52
C THR A 86 -11.36 2.04 1.70
N THR A 87 -11.73 2.73 2.76
CA THR A 87 -11.17 4.02 3.17
C THR A 87 -10.28 3.87 4.40
N GLY A 88 -9.49 4.89 4.67
CA GLY A 88 -8.58 4.87 5.80
C GLY A 88 -7.62 6.04 5.78
N ARG A 89 -6.59 5.94 6.63
CA ARG A 89 -5.59 6.99 6.86
C ARG A 89 -4.18 6.42 6.83
N LEU A 90 -3.23 7.28 6.46
CA LEU A 90 -1.80 7.04 6.61
C LEU A 90 -1.26 7.90 7.74
N GLU A 91 -0.47 7.29 8.61
CA GLU A 91 0.29 8.00 9.62
C GLU A 91 1.79 7.73 9.42
N PRO A 92 2.66 8.75 9.48
CA PRO A 92 4.10 8.51 9.46
C PRO A 92 4.49 7.72 10.71
N GLN A 93 5.29 6.67 10.55
CA GLN A 93 5.94 6.05 11.69
C GLN A 93 7.19 6.84 12.05
N THR A 94 7.18 7.42 13.25
CA THR A 94 8.41 8.00 13.80
C THR A 94 9.30 6.84 14.27
N PRO A 95 10.62 6.88 14.00
CA PRO A 95 11.54 5.82 14.40
C PRO A 95 11.59 5.56 15.91
#